data_AF-A0A1F9WT88-F1
#
_entry.id   AF-A0A1F9WT88-F1
#
_cell.length_a   1.000
_cell.length_b   1.000
_cell.length_c   1.000
_cell.angle_alpha   90.00
_cell.angle_beta   90.00
_cell.angle_gamma   90.00
#
_symmetry.space_group_name_H-M   'P 1'
#
loop_
_entity.id
_entity.type
_entity.pdbx_description
1 polymer ?
#
loop_
_entity_poly.entity_id
_entity_poly.type
_entity_poly.pdbx_seq_one_letter_code
_entity_poly.pdbx_strand_id
1 'polypeptide(L)'
;MLLEMHCHTNRHSTCSVVDPVTLIKQIVMMNLQGAIITEHGYVWTEDEIKDLRLRAEVNNTFLILAGQEVETGLGHVLVYGPSQSISGLVSLEDLRKKFPNAALVWAHPFRRGRIPAKEDITNPVLDGLEIFSMNQNLNENYLGLEQWHKFKFTALSGSDAHEQAKAGVFPTQFDHPVITIEDVVSEIKHSRCRPFFKEIPKSGSNVTVTEITIGTKGADEWRNRLIVRNINDRKDWDKTKKSVELTKQIYDSGFKESVFRVPKIIEENEKERLIIEEGQRGKSLYDVLLKVAPKTGLKYFELSAVWLARLHNLKLEAGTAQATISKEQKRFESYLKHFIETGNPYIDKAKSLIDFVRREEEKLFESEKKSFVCSHGDFHPKNIIVGQDKAHDPETVFVSVIDFGSSMMLPTAFDVGYFLSQFCNQFDAHPELLKNYNEKMFVDAYIKEAKETGGEFIAQVKLFKLRANLSIASFLISVGKGESKDMERIIQKSIELKKELL
;
A
#
# COMPACT_ATOMS: atom_id res chain seq x y z
N MET A 1 14.54 -15.36 16.50
CA MET A 1 13.82 -14.78 17.67
C MET A 1 13.49 -13.32 17.37
N LEU A 2 12.37 -12.77 17.84
CA LEU A 2 11.95 -11.37 17.65
C LEU A 2 11.89 -10.64 18.99
N LEU A 3 12.57 -9.49 19.07
CA LEU A 3 12.63 -8.65 20.28
C LEU A 3 12.24 -7.21 19.98
N GLU A 4 11.54 -6.58 20.92
CA GLU A 4 11.50 -5.12 21.02
C GLU A 4 12.86 -4.64 21.56
N MET A 5 13.50 -3.73 20.84
CA MET A 5 14.88 -3.30 21.12
C MET A 5 14.95 -1.87 21.65
N HIS A 6 13.88 -1.08 21.53
CA HIS A 6 13.87 0.33 21.91
C HIS A 6 12.49 0.71 22.46
N CYS A 7 12.38 0.84 23.78
CA CYS A 7 11.16 1.26 24.44
C CYS A 7 11.43 1.94 25.78
N HIS A 8 10.51 2.85 26.13
CA HIS A 8 10.60 3.72 27.29
C HIS A 8 9.35 3.59 28.15
N THR A 9 9.51 3.70 29.46
CA THR A 9 8.38 3.65 30.40
C THR A 9 8.26 4.93 31.19
N ASN A 10 7.08 5.19 31.73
CA ASN A 10 6.83 6.35 32.60
C ASN A 10 7.54 6.25 33.97
N ARG A 11 8.22 5.14 34.27
CA ARG A 11 8.89 4.93 35.56
C ARG A 11 10.17 5.74 35.66
N HIS A 12 10.95 5.75 34.59
CA HIS A 12 12.29 6.36 34.57
C HIS A 12 12.48 7.35 33.41
N SER A 13 11.60 7.35 32.40
CA SER A 13 11.62 8.34 31.31
C SER A 13 10.37 9.23 31.34
N THR A 14 10.58 10.54 31.56
CA THR A 14 9.49 11.53 31.67
C THR A 14 8.73 11.79 30.37
N CYS A 15 9.33 11.43 29.23
CA CYS A 15 8.73 11.53 27.91
C CYS A 15 7.71 10.42 27.61
N SER A 16 7.74 9.32 28.38
CA SER A 16 6.86 8.16 28.18
C SER A 16 5.66 8.22 29.11
N VAL A 17 4.49 7.83 28.60
CA VAL A 17 3.23 7.79 29.37
C VAL A 17 2.79 6.36 29.68
N VAL A 18 3.48 5.34 29.14
CA VAL A 18 3.09 3.94 29.32
C VAL A 18 3.72 3.35 30.58
N ASP A 19 2.88 2.69 31.38
CA ASP A 19 3.33 1.91 32.54
C ASP A 19 4.12 0.66 32.09
N PRO A 20 5.22 0.29 32.78
CA PRO A 20 6.04 -0.87 32.44
C PRO A 20 5.27 -2.18 32.27
N VAL A 21 4.28 -2.46 33.13
CA VAL A 21 3.50 -3.71 33.08
C VAL A 21 2.66 -3.73 31.80
N THR A 22 2.03 -2.60 31.50
CA THR A 22 1.23 -2.40 30.29
C THR A 22 2.06 -2.54 29.03
N LEU A 23 3.28 -1.99 29.01
CA LEU A 23 4.24 -2.13 27.91
C LEU A 23 4.57 -3.60 27.65
N ILE A 24 4.96 -4.36 28.68
CA ILE A 24 5.29 -5.78 28.53
C ILE A 24 4.10 -6.59 28.04
N LYS A 25 2.90 -6.39 28.63
CA LYS A 25 1.69 -7.09 28.19
C LYS A 25 1.35 -6.81 26.72
N GLN A 26 1.52 -5.57 26.26
CA GLN A 26 1.36 -5.22 24.85
C GLN A 26 2.37 -5.96 23.96
N ILE A 27 3.65 -6.00 24.32
CA ILE A 27 4.69 -6.68 23.55
C ILE A 27 4.42 -8.19 23.44
N VAL A 28 3.89 -8.81 24.50
CA VAL A 28 3.41 -10.20 24.47
C VAL A 28 2.24 -10.35 23.49
N MET A 29 1.27 -9.44 23.49
CA MET A 29 0.15 -9.44 22.53
C MET A 29 0.62 -9.26 21.08
N MET A 30 1.77 -8.62 20.86
CA MET A 30 2.42 -8.52 19.55
C MET A 30 3.13 -9.80 19.12
N ASN A 31 3.07 -10.87 19.91
CA ASN A 31 3.73 -12.16 19.71
C ASN A 31 5.27 -12.06 19.65
N LEU A 32 5.86 -11.11 20.36
CA LEU A 32 7.31 -11.01 20.51
C LEU A 32 7.81 -11.90 21.64
N GLN A 33 9.08 -12.30 21.58
CA GLN A 33 9.69 -13.18 22.59
C GLN A 33 10.34 -12.41 23.74
N GLY A 34 10.39 -11.07 23.65
CA GLY A 34 10.96 -10.26 24.70
C GLY A 34 11.06 -8.78 24.36
N ALA A 35 11.53 -8.02 25.35
CA ALA A 35 11.75 -6.59 25.28
C ALA A 35 13.06 -6.19 25.97
N ILE A 36 13.73 -5.18 25.41
CA ILE A 36 14.83 -4.48 26.06
C ILE A 36 14.36 -3.06 26.38
N ILE A 37 14.24 -2.75 27.67
CA ILE A 37 13.85 -1.42 28.14
C ILE A 37 15.08 -0.50 28.08
N THR A 38 14.96 0.65 27.43
CA THR A 38 16.10 1.53 27.09
C THR A 38 15.86 2.97 27.53
N GLU A 39 15.55 3.16 28.82
CA GLU A 39 15.20 4.48 29.37
C GLU A 39 16.29 5.53 29.15
N HIS A 40 15.89 6.80 29.23
CA HIS A 40 16.83 7.90 29.30
C HIS A 40 17.51 7.98 30.68
N GLY A 41 18.84 7.91 30.69
CA GLY A 41 19.64 8.16 31.89
C GLY A 41 19.63 7.04 32.95
N TYR A 42 18.93 5.92 32.71
CA TYR A 42 18.79 4.84 33.68
C TYR A 42 18.81 3.46 33.03
N VAL A 43 19.60 2.53 33.56
CA VAL A 43 19.49 1.10 33.25
C VAL A 43 18.81 0.40 34.42
N TRP A 44 17.77 -0.39 34.12
CA TRP A 44 17.03 -1.12 35.15
C TRP A 44 17.90 -2.17 35.82
N THR A 45 17.69 -2.36 37.12
CA THR A 45 18.37 -3.41 37.89
C THR A 45 17.71 -4.78 37.69
N GLU A 46 18.45 -5.86 37.93
CA GLU A 46 17.93 -7.23 37.89
C GLU A 46 16.72 -7.43 38.82
N ASP A 47 16.70 -6.80 39.98
CA ASP A 47 15.59 -6.92 40.93
C ASP A 47 14.33 -6.18 40.45
N GLU A 48 14.49 -5.02 39.79
CA GLU A 48 13.36 -4.35 39.13
C GLU A 48 12.81 -5.14 37.95
N ILE A 49 13.67 -5.81 37.18
CA ILE A 49 13.26 -6.69 36.09
C ILE A 49 12.48 -7.90 36.64
N LYS A 50 12.92 -8.50 37.75
CA LYS A 50 12.20 -9.59 38.43
C LYS A 50 10.84 -9.13 38.95
N ASP A 51 10.76 -7.97 39.58
CA ASP A 51 9.50 -7.36 40.03
C ASP A 51 8.56 -7.11 38.85
N LEU A 52 9.07 -6.50 37.77
CA LEU A 52 8.28 -6.23 36.56
C LEU A 52 7.74 -7.52 35.96
N ARG A 53 8.58 -8.56 35.87
CA ARG A 53 8.17 -9.88 35.37
C ARG A 53 7.00 -10.45 36.18
N LEU A 54 7.08 -10.37 37.51
CA LEU A 54 6.02 -10.83 38.40
C LEU A 54 4.72 -10.03 38.18
N ARG A 55 4.80 -8.70 38.16
CA ARG A 55 3.64 -7.82 37.96
C ARG A 55 3.03 -7.92 36.56
N ALA A 56 3.84 -8.22 35.55
CA ALA A 56 3.39 -8.46 34.18
C ALA A 56 2.86 -9.87 33.95
N GLU A 57 3.00 -10.77 34.93
CA GLU A 57 2.49 -12.15 34.88
C GLU A 57 3.09 -12.93 33.68
N VAL A 58 4.34 -12.64 33.32
CA VAL A 58 5.04 -13.31 32.21
C VAL A 58 6.05 -14.33 32.72
N ASN A 59 6.07 -15.51 32.11
CA ASN A 59 6.98 -16.58 32.50
C ASN A 59 8.42 -16.30 32.03
N ASN A 60 9.39 -17.10 32.49
CA ASN A 60 10.82 -16.95 32.16
C ASN A 60 11.17 -17.18 30.68
N THR A 61 10.25 -17.66 29.84
CA THR A 61 10.49 -17.80 28.39
C THR A 61 10.36 -16.47 27.66
N PHE A 62 9.66 -15.49 28.24
CA PHE A 62 9.63 -14.12 27.71
C PHE A 62 10.82 -13.33 28.25
N LEU A 63 11.67 -12.80 27.39
CA LEU A 63 12.89 -12.10 27.78
C LEU A 63 12.58 -10.65 28.18
N ILE A 64 13.07 -10.22 29.35
CA ILE A 64 13.04 -8.81 29.77
C ILE A 64 14.49 -8.46 30.12
N LEU A 65 15.07 -7.55 29.37
CA LEU A 65 16.43 -7.04 29.57
C LEU A 65 16.41 -5.53 29.67
N ALA A 66 17.55 -4.95 30.07
CA ALA A 66 17.73 -3.52 30.11
C ALA A 66 18.95 -3.08 29.29
N GLY A 67 18.76 -1.99 28.57
CA GLY A 67 19.80 -1.17 27.98
C GLY A 67 19.53 0.29 28.34
N GLN A 68 20.14 1.21 27.62
CA GLN A 68 19.91 2.63 27.88
C GLN A 68 20.00 3.44 26.59
N GLU A 69 19.10 4.40 26.39
CA GLU A 69 19.28 5.45 25.37
C GLU A 69 20.10 6.60 25.97
N VAL A 70 21.21 6.94 25.32
CA VAL A 70 22.16 7.97 25.76
C VAL A 70 22.24 9.07 24.73
N GLU A 71 22.16 10.32 25.18
CA GLU A 71 22.37 11.49 24.33
C GLU A 71 23.87 11.70 24.07
N THR A 72 24.24 11.84 22.80
CA THR A 72 25.62 12.09 22.36
C THR A 72 25.67 13.22 21.33
N GLY A 73 26.88 13.69 21.00
CA GLY A 73 27.06 14.67 19.93
C GLY A 73 26.62 14.19 18.53
N LEU A 74 26.55 12.87 18.30
CA LEU A 74 26.04 12.29 17.04
C LEU A 74 24.51 12.25 17.01
N GLY A 75 23.87 12.30 18.17
CA GLY A 75 22.46 12.02 18.39
C GLY A 75 22.26 10.99 19.50
N HIS A 76 21.10 10.34 19.54
CA HIS A 76 20.82 9.31 20.54
C HIS A 76 21.49 7.97 20.17
N VAL A 77 22.09 7.31 21.16
CA VAL A 77 22.75 6.01 21.00
C VAL A 77 22.17 5.04 22.02
N LEU A 78 21.69 3.90 21.54
CA LEU A 78 21.28 2.77 22.36
C LEU A 78 22.55 2.02 22.79
N VAL A 79 22.70 1.88 24.10
CA VAL A 79 23.80 1.16 24.73
C VAL A 79 23.22 -0.13 25.31
N TYR A 80 23.60 -1.26 24.72
CA TYR A 80 23.25 -2.59 25.21
C TYR A 80 24.41 -3.19 26.00
N GLY A 81 24.14 -3.65 27.21
CA GLY A 81 25.15 -4.15 28.15
C GLY A 81 25.98 -3.06 28.87
N PRO A 82 25.44 -1.88 29.25
CA PRO A 82 26.18 -0.96 30.11
C PRO A 82 26.30 -1.55 31.52
N SER A 83 27.48 -1.46 32.15
CA SER A 83 27.68 -1.96 33.52
C SER A 83 27.08 -1.06 34.61
N GLN A 84 26.64 0.15 34.25
CA GLN A 84 26.04 1.15 35.13
C GLN A 84 25.27 2.18 34.31
N SER A 85 24.33 2.89 34.94
CA SER A 85 23.62 4.01 34.31
C SER A 85 24.58 5.12 33.85
N ILE A 86 24.21 5.75 32.74
CA ILE A 86 24.99 6.79 32.06
C ILE A 86 24.18 8.08 32.09
N SER A 87 24.68 9.12 32.74
CA SER A 87 23.94 10.39 32.85
C SER A 87 24.65 11.51 32.09
N GLY A 88 23.84 12.41 31.53
CA GLY A 88 24.33 13.58 30.79
C GLY A 88 24.80 13.27 29.37
N LEU A 89 25.26 14.33 28.70
CA LEU A 89 25.81 14.27 27.35
C LEU A 89 27.21 13.62 27.38
N VAL A 90 27.42 12.56 26.60
CA VAL A 90 28.70 11.85 26.51
C VAL A 90 29.13 11.74 25.04
N SER A 91 30.44 11.85 24.78
CA SER A 91 30.96 11.60 23.42
C SER A 91 30.85 10.11 23.07
N LEU A 92 30.72 9.81 21.78
CA LEU A 92 30.64 8.43 21.31
C LEU A 92 31.93 7.65 21.61
N GLU A 93 33.08 8.30 21.52
CA GLU A 93 34.40 7.75 21.82
C GLU A 93 34.54 7.43 23.32
N ASP A 94 34.05 8.31 24.19
CA ASP A 94 34.11 8.07 25.64
C ASP A 94 33.13 6.97 26.06
N LEU A 95 31.96 6.87 25.41
CA LEU A 95 31.08 5.71 25.59
C LEU A 95 31.78 4.41 25.25
N ARG A 96 32.44 4.34 24.08
CA ARG A 96 33.18 3.15 23.66
C ARG A 96 34.34 2.81 24.60
N LYS A 97 35.09 3.81 25.07
CA LYS A 97 36.19 3.61 26.03
C LYS A 97 35.67 3.09 27.37
N LYS A 98 34.56 3.65 27.87
CA LYS A 98 33.99 3.30 29.17
C LYS A 98 33.28 1.94 29.15
N PHE A 99 32.66 1.60 28.02
CA PHE A 99 31.91 0.36 27.83
C PHE A 99 32.40 -0.39 26.58
N PRO A 100 33.63 -0.94 26.60
CA PRO A 100 34.23 -1.59 25.42
C PRO A 100 33.42 -2.79 24.95
N ASN A 101 32.83 -3.53 25.90
CA ASN A 101 32.06 -4.72 25.60
C ASN A 101 30.64 -4.42 25.15
N ALA A 102 30.06 -3.27 25.50
CA ALA A 102 28.69 -2.92 25.12
C ALA A 102 28.51 -2.82 23.60
N ALA A 103 27.29 -3.06 23.13
CA ALA A 103 26.92 -2.74 21.76
C ALA A 103 26.39 -1.30 21.70
N LEU A 104 26.93 -0.49 20.78
CA LEU A 104 26.51 0.89 20.56
C LEU A 104 25.74 0.97 19.24
N VAL A 105 24.45 1.27 19.32
CA VAL A 105 23.57 1.37 18.17
C VAL A 105 23.07 2.79 18.02
N TRP A 106 23.22 3.39 16.83
CA TRP A 106 22.71 4.73 16.58
C TRP A 106 21.19 4.68 16.41
N ALA A 107 20.47 5.35 17.31
CA ALA A 107 19.01 5.38 17.32
C ALA A 107 18.46 6.35 16.28
N HIS A 108 17.41 5.93 15.56
CA HIS A 108 16.62 6.72 14.60
C HIS A 108 17.40 7.81 13.82
N PRO A 109 18.51 7.45 13.14
CA PRO A 109 19.43 8.43 12.56
C PRO A 109 18.87 9.17 11.34
N PHE A 110 17.77 8.69 10.76
CA PHE A 110 17.10 9.28 9.59
C PHE A 110 15.92 10.19 9.98
N ARG A 111 15.60 10.29 11.27
CA ARG A 111 14.48 11.09 11.79
C ARG A 111 14.63 12.58 11.45
N ARG A 112 13.49 13.26 11.22
CA ARG A 112 13.39 14.69 10.89
C ARG A 112 14.12 15.04 9.58
N GLY A 113 14.05 14.15 8.59
CA GLY A 113 14.66 14.34 7.26
C GLY A 113 16.18 14.37 7.26
N ARG A 114 16.83 13.85 8.32
CA ARG A 114 18.30 13.76 8.36
C ARG A 114 18.76 12.72 7.34
N ILE A 115 19.75 13.10 6.54
CA ILE A 115 20.48 12.18 5.66
C ILE A 115 21.91 12.11 6.19
N PRO A 116 22.23 11.11 7.03
CA PRO A 116 23.58 10.92 7.56
C PRO A 116 24.63 10.83 6.44
N ALA A 117 25.81 11.39 6.70
CA ALA A 117 26.95 11.21 5.80
C ALA A 117 27.40 9.74 5.81
N LYS A 118 28.08 9.31 4.74
CA LYS A 118 28.59 7.93 4.67
C LYS A 118 29.50 7.62 5.85
N GLU A 119 30.33 8.59 6.23
CA GLU A 119 31.30 8.50 7.32
C GLU A 119 30.62 8.24 8.67
N ASP A 120 29.45 8.84 8.90
CA ASP A 120 28.65 8.62 10.11
C ASP A 120 28.03 7.22 10.11
N ILE A 121 27.46 6.80 8.97
CA ILE A 121 26.84 5.47 8.81
C ILE A 121 27.87 4.36 8.98
N THR A 122 29.09 4.55 8.49
CA THR A 122 30.19 3.58 8.58
C THR A 122 31.13 3.87 9.74
N ASN A 123 30.70 4.64 10.75
CA ASN A 123 31.55 4.97 11.88
C ASN A 123 31.94 3.69 12.64
N PRO A 124 33.24 3.37 12.76
CA PRO A 124 33.71 2.11 13.35
C PRO A 124 33.44 2.00 14.86
N VAL A 125 33.04 3.09 15.51
CA VAL A 125 32.67 3.09 16.92
C VAL A 125 31.26 2.53 17.13
N LEU A 126 30.40 2.55 16.12
CA LEU A 126 29.05 1.97 16.16
C LEU A 126 29.09 0.49 15.78
N ASP A 127 28.25 -0.30 16.44
CA ASP A 127 28.04 -1.72 16.11
C ASP A 127 26.79 -1.94 15.24
N GLY A 128 25.92 -0.92 15.14
CA GLY A 128 24.74 -0.96 14.28
C GLY A 128 23.93 0.34 14.26
N LEU A 129 22.91 0.38 13.42
CA LEU A 129 22.00 1.51 13.26
C LEU A 129 20.54 1.03 13.32
N GLU A 130 19.67 1.79 13.99
CA GLU A 130 18.23 1.58 14.01
C GLU A 130 17.59 2.20 12.76
N ILE A 131 17.18 1.39 11.78
CA ILE A 131 16.65 1.90 10.52
C ILE A 131 15.12 2.02 10.50
N PHE A 132 14.42 1.29 11.37
CA PHE A 132 12.96 1.41 11.53
C PHE A 132 12.60 1.81 12.95
N SER A 133 11.81 2.88 13.07
CA SER A 133 11.31 3.44 14.34
C SER A 133 9.95 4.12 14.13
N MET A 134 9.07 4.12 15.15
CA MET A 134 7.79 4.83 15.10
C MET A 134 7.95 6.34 15.20
N ASN A 135 9.13 6.81 15.63
CA ASN A 135 9.49 8.22 15.59
C ASN A 135 10.07 8.63 14.24
N GLN A 136 10.20 7.71 13.29
CA GLN A 136 10.51 7.97 11.88
C GLN A 136 9.23 7.82 11.04
N ASN A 137 9.04 8.71 10.07
CA ASN A 137 7.99 8.53 9.09
C ASN A 137 8.36 7.44 8.06
N LEU A 138 7.43 7.08 7.19
CA LEU A 138 7.61 6.00 6.22
C LEU A 138 8.75 6.25 5.21
N ASN A 139 8.98 7.50 4.80
CA ASN A 139 10.09 7.86 3.91
C ASN A 139 11.44 7.75 4.63
N GLU A 140 11.50 8.20 5.88
CA GLU A 140 12.71 8.09 6.72
C GLU A 140 13.08 6.62 6.98
N ASN A 141 12.08 5.78 7.25
CA ASN A 141 12.25 4.33 7.36
C ASN A 141 12.74 3.71 6.03
N TYR A 142 12.16 4.10 4.89
CA TYR A 142 12.62 3.64 3.58
C TYR A 142 14.04 4.10 3.25
N LEU A 143 14.40 5.34 3.56
CA LEU A 143 15.77 5.84 3.42
C LEU A 143 16.75 4.97 4.21
N GLY A 144 16.41 4.59 5.45
CA GLY A 144 17.22 3.68 6.25
C GLY A 144 17.42 2.31 5.58
N LEU A 145 16.37 1.75 4.99
CA LEU A 145 16.44 0.49 4.22
C LEU A 145 17.34 0.64 2.98
N GLU A 146 17.20 1.74 2.24
CA GLU A 146 18.01 2.03 1.06
C GLU A 146 19.50 2.16 1.42
N GLN A 147 19.82 2.94 2.46
CA GLN A 147 21.21 3.10 2.92
C GLN A 147 21.78 1.78 3.43
N TRP A 148 20.97 0.95 4.09
CA TRP A 148 21.38 -0.39 4.49
C TRP A 148 21.69 -1.28 3.29
N HIS A 149 20.85 -1.25 2.25
CA HIS A 149 21.12 -1.96 1.00
C HIS A 149 22.41 -1.51 0.32
N LYS A 150 22.73 -0.22 0.40
CA LYS A 150 23.91 0.38 -0.22
C LYS A 150 25.21 0.13 0.54
N PHE A 151 25.19 0.28 1.86
CA PHE A 151 26.40 0.29 2.69
C PHE A 151 26.60 -0.96 3.54
N LYS A 152 25.58 -1.82 3.66
CA LYS A 152 25.67 -3.15 4.30
C LYS A 152 26.15 -3.14 5.77
N PHE A 153 25.82 -2.09 6.53
CA PHE A 153 26.05 -2.03 7.98
C PHE A 153 25.10 -3.00 8.75
N THR A 154 25.33 -3.20 10.05
CA THR A 154 24.37 -3.93 10.90
C THR A 154 23.12 -3.09 11.13
N ALA A 155 21.98 -3.49 10.57
CA ALA A 155 20.72 -2.80 10.76
C ALA A 155 19.88 -3.45 11.86
N LEU A 156 19.18 -2.62 12.63
CA LEU A 156 18.23 -3.01 13.65
C LEU A 156 16.93 -2.22 13.48
N SER A 157 15.92 -2.63 14.23
CA SER A 157 14.71 -1.83 14.44
C SER A 157 14.29 -1.86 15.90
N GLY A 158 13.71 -0.76 16.34
CA GLY A 158 13.12 -0.61 17.65
C GLY A 158 11.92 0.32 17.53
N SER A 159 10.85 0.04 18.27
CA SER A 159 9.63 0.82 18.08
C SER A 159 9.76 2.24 18.63
N ASP A 160 10.77 2.51 19.46
CA ASP A 160 10.96 3.77 20.18
C ASP A 160 9.68 4.15 20.95
N ALA A 161 9.13 3.14 21.64
CA ALA A 161 7.78 3.21 22.18
C ALA A 161 7.72 4.07 23.44
N HIS A 162 6.90 5.12 23.38
CA HIS A 162 6.60 6.03 24.49
C HIS A 162 5.13 5.93 24.96
N GLU A 163 4.34 5.13 24.25
CA GLU A 163 2.92 4.87 24.51
C GLU A 163 2.59 3.42 24.14
N GLN A 164 1.51 2.89 24.72
CA GLN A 164 1.14 1.48 24.54
C GLN A 164 0.97 1.09 23.07
N ALA A 165 0.28 1.90 22.27
CA ALA A 165 -0.05 1.55 20.87
C ALA A 165 1.19 1.37 19.96
N LYS A 166 2.35 1.92 20.34
CA LYS A 166 3.60 1.82 19.56
C LYS A 166 4.47 0.62 19.94
N ALA A 167 4.22 -0.03 21.08
CA ALA A 167 5.12 -1.06 21.58
C ALA A 167 5.07 -2.34 20.74
N GLY A 168 6.25 -2.86 20.36
CA GLY A 168 6.40 -4.11 19.62
C GLY A 168 6.07 -4.04 18.13
N VAL A 169 5.87 -2.84 17.58
CA VAL A 169 5.55 -2.63 16.16
C VAL A 169 6.74 -2.98 15.26
N PHE A 170 7.96 -2.58 15.64
CA PHE A 170 9.18 -2.77 14.84
C PHE A 170 10.23 -3.62 15.56
N PRO A 171 10.06 -4.96 15.63
CA PRO A 171 11.02 -5.81 16.31
C PRO A 171 12.24 -6.11 15.46
N THR A 172 13.37 -6.31 16.14
CA THR A 172 14.57 -6.88 15.54
C THR A 172 14.51 -8.40 15.55
N GLN A 173 14.86 -9.02 14.43
CA GLN A 173 15.03 -10.46 14.28
C GLN A 173 16.48 -10.87 14.55
N PHE A 174 16.66 -11.79 15.48
CA PHE A 174 17.92 -12.47 15.77
C PHE A 174 18.00 -13.83 15.10
N ASP A 175 19.16 -14.16 14.56
CA ASP A 175 19.45 -15.44 13.89
C ASP A 175 19.53 -16.60 14.88
N HIS A 176 20.05 -16.36 16.07
CA HIS A 176 20.11 -17.32 17.16
C HIS A 176 19.21 -16.90 18.34
N PRO A 177 18.78 -17.85 19.19
CA PRO A 177 18.15 -17.52 20.47
C PRO A 177 19.10 -16.72 21.35
N VAL A 178 18.58 -15.69 22.03
CA VAL A 178 19.31 -14.88 23.01
C VAL A 178 18.65 -15.02 24.38
N ILE A 179 19.45 -15.08 25.43
CA ILE A 179 18.98 -15.27 26.82
C ILE A 179 19.48 -14.15 27.72
N THR A 180 20.69 -13.63 27.47
CA THR A 180 21.28 -12.53 28.26
C THR A 180 21.55 -11.29 27.42
N ILE A 181 21.89 -10.18 28.08
CA ILE A 181 22.28 -8.96 27.38
C ILE A 181 23.61 -9.12 26.62
N GLU A 182 24.51 -9.98 27.11
CA GLU A 182 25.75 -10.34 26.43
C GLU A 182 25.49 -11.10 25.13
N ASP A 183 24.46 -11.97 25.08
CA ASP A 183 24.04 -12.62 23.84
C ASP A 183 23.55 -11.60 22.82
N VAL A 184 22.72 -10.63 23.25
CA VAL A 184 22.24 -9.53 22.41
C VAL A 184 23.42 -8.74 21.84
N VAL A 185 24.35 -8.34 22.70
CA VAL A 185 25.57 -7.61 22.32
C VAL A 185 26.39 -8.40 21.30
N SER A 186 26.57 -9.69 21.53
CA SER A 186 27.29 -10.59 20.62
C SER A 186 26.61 -10.67 19.25
N GLU A 187 25.29 -10.89 19.19
CA GLU A 187 24.58 -10.97 17.92
C GLU A 187 24.64 -9.65 17.13
N ILE A 188 24.56 -8.49 17.80
CA ILE A 188 24.70 -7.18 17.15
C ILE A 188 26.11 -7.02 16.56
N LYS A 189 27.16 -7.24 17.36
CA LYS A 189 28.56 -7.08 16.94
C LYS A 189 28.98 -8.01 15.81
N HIS A 190 28.34 -9.17 15.70
CA HIS A 190 28.59 -10.13 14.62
C HIS A 190 27.61 -9.99 13.44
N SER A 191 26.78 -8.93 13.41
CA SER A 191 25.77 -8.70 12.37
C SER A 191 24.78 -9.86 12.19
N ARG A 192 24.45 -10.57 13.28
CA ARG A 192 23.52 -11.71 13.32
C ARG A 192 22.11 -11.32 13.79
N CYS A 193 21.77 -10.06 13.54
CA CYS A 193 20.44 -9.52 13.72
C CYS A 193 20.07 -8.63 12.53
N ARG A 194 18.77 -8.45 12.30
CA ARG A 194 18.24 -7.60 11.23
C ARG A 194 16.85 -7.07 11.59
N PRO A 195 16.39 -5.98 10.97
CA PRO A 195 15.01 -5.54 11.11
C PRO A 195 14.05 -6.61 10.61
N PHE A 196 12.88 -6.76 11.25
CA PHE A 196 11.86 -7.70 10.77
C PHE A 196 10.92 -7.04 9.75
N PHE A 197 11.09 -7.38 8.47
CA PHE A 197 10.27 -6.89 7.37
C PHE A 197 10.19 -7.91 6.24
N LYS A 198 9.31 -7.67 5.28
CA LYS A 198 9.24 -8.40 4.01
C LYS A 198 9.39 -7.41 2.88
N GLU A 199 10.17 -7.79 1.88
CA GLU A 199 10.34 -7.05 0.65
C GLU A 199 10.04 -8.00 -0.52
N ILE A 200 8.99 -7.68 -1.26
CA ILE A 200 8.47 -8.54 -2.32
C ILE A 200 8.52 -7.75 -3.63
N PRO A 201 9.50 -8.02 -4.50
CA PRO A 201 9.51 -7.46 -5.84
C PRO A 201 8.37 -8.07 -6.66
N LYS A 202 7.62 -7.22 -7.35
CA LYS A 202 6.58 -7.58 -8.32
C LYS A 202 7.06 -7.12 -9.70
N SER A 203 7.11 -8.07 -10.63
CA SER A 203 7.47 -7.80 -12.02
C SER A 203 6.31 -7.11 -12.74
N GLY A 204 6.53 -5.88 -13.21
CA GLY A 204 5.72 -5.21 -14.22
C GLY A 204 6.47 -5.12 -15.56
N SER A 205 5.78 -4.76 -16.64
CA SER A 205 6.38 -4.69 -17.99
C SER A 205 7.52 -3.66 -18.10
N ASN A 206 7.36 -2.47 -17.50
CA ASN A 206 8.34 -1.35 -17.55
C ASN A 206 8.65 -0.68 -16.20
N VAL A 207 7.95 -1.07 -15.13
CA VAL A 207 8.05 -0.48 -13.79
C VAL A 207 8.38 -1.59 -12.81
N THR A 208 9.41 -1.38 -11.98
CA THR A 208 9.71 -2.31 -10.89
C THR A 208 8.90 -1.85 -9.68
N VAL A 209 7.98 -2.70 -9.22
CA VAL A 209 7.15 -2.42 -8.06
C VAL A 209 7.61 -3.30 -6.91
N THR A 210 7.97 -2.72 -5.78
CA THR A 210 8.37 -3.46 -4.59
C THR A 210 7.36 -3.20 -3.48
N GLU A 211 6.78 -4.27 -2.94
CA GLU A 211 5.94 -4.20 -1.75
C GLU A 211 6.80 -4.44 -0.51
N ILE A 212 6.93 -3.44 0.35
CA ILE A 212 7.65 -3.52 1.61
C ILE A 212 6.63 -3.58 2.75
N THR A 213 6.72 -4.58 3.61
CA THR A 213 5.88 -4.71 4.80
C THR A 213 6.77 -4.75 6.03
N ILE A 214 6.68 -3.74 6.88
CA ILE A 214 7.53 -3.57 8.06
C ILE A 214 6.78 -4.03 9.31
N GLY A 215 7.46 -4.76 10.19
CA GLY A 215 6.92 -5.13 11.51
C GLY A 215 6.13 -6.43 11.56
N THR A 216 5.60 -6.72 12.76
CA THR A 216 4.77 -7.91 13.01
C THR A 216 3.28 -7.61 12.85
N LYS A 217 2.46 -8.65 12.71
CA LYS A 217 1.01 -8.47 12.49
C LYS A 217 0.32 -8.02 13.79
N GLY A 218 0.95 -8.16 14.95
CA GLY A 218 0.27 -7.91 16.21
C GLY A 218 -1.01 -8.74 16.40
N ALA A 219 -1.81 -8.35 17.40
CA ALA A 219 -3.16 -8.88 17.63
C ALA A 219 -4.22 -8.19 16.73
N ASP A 220 -3.93 -7.00 16.22
CA ASP A 220 -4.80 -6.18 15.37
C ASP A 220 -4.60 -6.43 13.86
N GLU A 221 -3.70 -7.37 13.51
CA GLU A 221 -3.27 -7.70 12.15
C GLU A 221 -2.75 -6.48 11.36
N TRP A 222 -2.25 -5.45 12.06
CA TRP A 222 -1.78 -4.21 11.45
C TRP A 222 -0.29 -4.26 11.11
N ARG A 223 0.09 -3.74 9.93
CA ARG A 223 1.48 -3.54 9.50
C ARG A 223 1.58 -2.35 8.57
N ASN A 224 2.67 -1.61 8.69
CA ASN A 224 3.05 -0.61 7.69
C ASN A 224 3.41 -1.31 6.37
N ARG A 225 2.71 -0.92 5.30
CA ARG A 225 2.94 -1.42 3.95
C ARG A 225 3.27 -0.25 3.04
N LEU A 226 4.34 -0.39 2.28
CA LEU A 226 4.78 0.55 1.26
C LEU A 226 4.75 -0.11 -0.10
N ILE A 227 4.30 0.64 -1.09
CA ILE A 227 4.45 0.29 -2.50
C ILE A 227 5.45 1.27 -3.09
N VAL A 228 6.60 0.73 -3.48
CA VAL A 228 7.70 1.49 -4.06
C VAL A 228 7.72 1.22 -5.56
N ARG A 229 7.60 2.28 -6.37
CA ARG A 229 7.58 2.19 -7.83
C ARG A 229 8.83 2.86 -8.40
N ASN A 230 9.71 2.06 -9.00
CA ASN A 230 10.89 2.51 -9.72
C ASN A 230 10.60 2.54 -11.22
N ILE A 231 10.77 3.71 -11.85
CA ILE A 231 10.38 3.94 -13.24
C ILE A 231 11.62 4.29 -14.07
N ASN A 232 11.97 3.38 -14.98
CA ASN A 232 13.22 3.47 -15.73
C ASN A 232 13.15 4.47 -16.90
N ASP A 233 12.00 4.53 -17.59
CA ASP A 233 11.80 5.36 -18.78
C ASP A 233 11.24 6.75 -18.44
N ARG A 234 11.73 7.79 -19.13
CA ARG A 234 11.33 9.19 -18.86
C ARG A 234 9.88 9.47 -19.26
N LYS A 235 9.40 8.89 -20.35
CA LYS A 235 8.02 9.08 -20.82
C LYS A 235 7.03 8.38 -19.89
N ASP A 236 7.39 7.19 -19.39
CA ASP A 236 6.60 6.49 -18.38
C ASP A 236 6.60 7.25 -17.04
N TRP A 237 7.71 7.90 -16.67
CA TRP A 237 7.78 8.78 -15.49
C TRP A 237 6.81 9.97 -15.59
N ASP A 238 6.84 10.70 -16.69
CA ASP A 238 5.95 11.86 -16.89
C ASP A 238 4.47 11.47 -16.87
N LYS A 239 4.14 10.26 -17.35
CA LYS A 239 2.79 9.69 -17.27
C LYS A 239 2.42 9.36 -15.82
N THR A 240 3.31 8.70 -15.07
CA THR A 240 3.06 8.37 -13.67
C THR A 240 2.89 9.62 -12.81
N LYS A 241 3.68 10.67 -13.03
CA LYS A 241 3.53 11.94 -12.30
C LYS A 241 2.13 12.54 -12.40
N LYS A 242 1.53 12.52 -13.59
CA LYS A 242 0.15 12.99 -13.78
C LYS A 242 -0.85 12.16 -12.97
N SER A 243 -0.66 10.84 -12.94
CA SER A 243 -1.50 9.94 -12.14
C SER A 243 -1.30 10.14 -10.63
N VAL A 244 -0.07 10.39 -10.19
CA VAL A 244 0.26 10.70 -8.79
C VAL A 244 -0.38 12.01 -8.34
N GLU A 245 -0.28 13.05 -9.16
CA GLU A 245 -0.91 14.35 -8.89
C GLU A 245 -2.43 14.22 -8.79
N LEU A 246 -3.06 13.50 -9.72
CA LEU A 246 -4.49 13.21 -9.64
C LEU A 246 -4.84 12.44 -8.36
N THR A 247 -4.04 11.45 -7.97
CA THR A 247 -4.26 10.66 -6.74
C THR A 247 -4.18 11.55 -5.50
N LYS A 248 -3.21 12.48 -5.44
CA LYS A 248 -3.11 13.49 -4.36
C LYS A 248 -4.36 14.36 -4.28
N GLN A 249 -4.85 14.86 -5.41
CA GLN A 249 -6.07 15.68 -5.46
C GLN A 249 -7.31 14.90 -5.00
N ILE A 250 -7.47 13.65 -5.43
CA ILE A 250 -8.58 12.78 -4.99
C ILE A 250 -8.47 12.53 -3.48
N TYR A 251 -7.27 12.20 -2.99
CA TYR A 251 -6.99 12.01 -1.57
C TYR A 251 -7.44 13.24 -0.77
N ASP A 252 -7.05 14.44 -1.19
CA ASP A 252 -7.42 15.71 -0.54
C ASP A 252 -8.90 16.07 -0.65
N SER A 253 -9.63 15.47 -1.59
CA SER A 253 -11.05 15.71 -1.85
C SER A 253 -12.00 14.75 -1.12
N GLY A 254 -11.58 14.18 0.01
CA GLY A 254 -12.42 13.35 0.87
C GLY A 254 -12.17 11.83 0.78
N PHE A 255 -11.07 11.41 0.14
CA PHE A 255 -10.69 10.00 0.00
C PHE A 255 -9.48 9.62 0.90
N LYS A 256 -9.34 10.26 2.08
CA LYS A 256 -8.25 9.99 3.05
C LYS A 256 -8.57 8.81 3.96
N GLU A 257 -9.36 9.07 4.99
CA GLU A 257 -9.67 8.15 6.09
C GLU A 257 -11.20 8.07 6.25
N SER A 258 -11.87 7.59 5.21
CA SER A 258 -13.30 7.35 5.20
C SER A 258 -13.62 5.94 4.70
N VAL A 259 -14.89 5.60 4.53
CA VAL A 259 -15.28 4.36 3.82
C VAL A 259 -14.73 4.34 2.39
N PHE A 260 -14.45 5.49 1.78
CA PHE A 260 -13.91 5.62 0.43
C PHE A 260 -12.49 6.19 0.48
N ARG A 261 -11.54 5.49 -0.14
CA ARG A 261 -10.11 5.83 -0.03
C ARG A 261 -9.39 5.76 -1.37
N VAL A 262 -8.21 6.39 -1.40
CA VAL A 262 -7.13 6.14 -2.35
C VAL A 262 -5.81 6.05 -1.58
N PRO A 263 -4.77 5.42 -2.12
CA PRO A 263 -3.45 5.40 -1.49
C PRO A 263 -2.91 6.80 -1.22
N LYS A 264 -2.40 7.02 -0.01
CA LYS A 264 -1.61 8.21 0.28
C LYS A 264 -0.28 8.14 -0.47
N ILE A 265 0.03 9.16 -1.25
CA ILE A 265 1.37 9.33 -1.82
C ILE A 265 2.28 9.86 -0.71
N ILE A 266 3.34 9.13 -0.40
CA ILE A 266 4.25 9.44 0.70
C ILE A 266 5.48 10.18 0.16
N GLU A 267 6.01 9.75 -0.99
CA GLU A 267 7.15 10.41 -1.64
C GLU A 267 7.05 10.41 -3.16
N GLU A 268 7.56 11.48 -3.76
CA GLU A 268 7.83 11.61 -5.19
C GLU A 268 9.26 12.15 -5.36
N ASN A 269 10.17 11.31 -5.83
CA ASN A 269 11.58 11.68 -6.03
C ASN A 269 11.91 11.69 -7.52
N GLU A 270 12.02 12.91 -8.06
CA GLU A 270 12.29 13.18 -9.48
C GLU A 270 13.67 12.70 -9.93
N LYS A 271 14.68 12.78 -9.07
CA LYS A 271 16.06 12.44 -9.40
C LYS A 271 16.21 10.94 -9.61
N GLU A 272 15.54 10.15 -8.78
CA GLU A 272 15.59 8.69 -8.82
C GLU A 272 14.44 8.09 -9.64
N ARG A 273 13.45 8.90 -10.04
CA ARG A 273 12.21 8.46 -10.70
C ARG A 273 11.50 7.39 -9.87
N LEU A 274 11.33 7.72 -8.60
CA LEU A 274 10.80 6.86 -7.56
C LEU A 274 9.49 7.47 -7.02
N ILE A 275 8.47 6.62 -6.87
CA ILE A 275 7.25 6.96 -6.10
C ILE A 275 7.13 5.99 -4.93
N ILE A 276 6.82 6.52 -3.75
CA ILE A 276 6.47 5.74 -2.56
C ILE A 276 5.03 6.08 -2.18
N GLU A 277 4.19 5.06 -2.05
CA GLU A 277 2.80 5.21 -1.63
C GLU A 277 2.41 4.18 -0.57
N GLU A 278 1.35 4.49 0.17
CA GLU A 278 0.82 3.63 1.21
C GLU A 278 0.12 2.40 0.60
N GLY A 279 0.60 1.21 0.98
CA GLY A 279 -0.04 -0.04 0.59
C GLY A 279 -1.37 -0.26 1.31
N GLN A 280 -2.43 -0.43 0.54
CA GLN A 280 -3.78 -0.57 1.10
C GLN A 280 -3.99 -1.96 1.74
N ARG A 281 -4.51 -1.97 2.97
CA ARG A 281 -4.89 -3.20 3.67
C ARG A 281 -6.17 -3.76 3.07
N GLY A 282 -6.13 -5.02 2.67
CA GLY A 282 -7.33 -5.70 2.17
C GLY A 282 -7.02 -6.68 1.07
N LYS A 283 -8.06 -7.08 0.36
CA LYS A 283 -7.97 -7.90 -0.85
C LYS A 283 -8.73 -7.21 -1.96
N SER A 284 -8.43 -7.58 -3.20
CA SER A 284 -9.18 -7.05 -4.33
C SER A 284 -10.68 -7.42 -4.20
N LEU A 285 -11.58 -6.58 -4.70
CA LEU A 285 -13.00 -6.89 -4.77
C LEU A 285 -13.22 -8.23 -5.49
N TYR A 286 -12.40 -8.52 -6.51
CA TYR A 286 -12.36 -9.82 -7.16
C TYR A 286 -12.20 -10.98 -6.17
N ASP A 287 -11.13 -10.95 -5.37
CA ASP A 287 -10.81 -12.02 -4.41
C ASP A 287 -11.82 -12.11 -3.26
N VAL A 288 -12.40 -10.98 -2.86
CA VAL A 288 -13.35 -10.90 -1.75
C VAL A 288 -14.69 -11.51 -2.15
N LEU A 289 -15.24 -11.15 -3.31
CA LEU A 289 -16.55 -11.64 -3.77
C LEU A 289 -16.59 -13.16 -3.98
N LEU A 290 -15.45 -13.79 -4.25
CA LEU A 290 -15.33 -15.26 -4.35
C LEU A 290 -15.47 -15.98 -3.00
N LYS A 291 -15.34 -15.26 -1.86
CA LYS A 291 -15.16 -15.87 -0.53
C LYS A 291 -16.25 -15.48 0.47
N VAL A 292 -16.89 -14.33 0.28
CA VAL A 292 -17.87 -13.80 1.24
C VAL A 292 -19.30 -14.23 0.90
N ALA A 293 -20.18 -14.17 1.91
CA ALA A 293 -21.60 -14.41 1.70
C ALA A 293 -22.21 -13.37 0.74
N PRO A 294 -23.21 -13.73 -0.08
CA PRO A 294 -23.80 -12.83 -1.09
C PRO A 294 -24.27 -11.49 -0.54
N LYS A 295 -24.91 -11.46 0.64
CA LYS A 295 -25.36 -10.22 1.28
C LYS A 295 -24.20 -9.27 1.58
N THR A 296 -23.08 -9.79 2.06
CA THR A 296 -21.87 -9.02 2.38
C THR A 296 -21.18 -8.57 1.10
N GLY A 297 -21.08 -9.44 0.09
CA GLY A 297 -20.51 -9.08 -1.20
C GLY A 297 -21.30 -8.00 -1.93
N LEU A 298 -22.64 -8.02 -1.82
CA LEU A 298 -23.50 -6.98 -2.39
C LEU A 298 -23.19 -5.61 -1.80
N LYS A 299 -22.98 -5.52 -0.47
CA LYS A 299 -22.55 -4.27 0.17
C LYS A 299 -21.24 -3.73 -0.44
N TYR A 300 -20.26 -4.60 -0.69
CA TYR A 300 -18.97 -4.16 -1.27
C TYR A 300 -19.08 -3.76 -2.74
N PHE A 301 -19.94 -4.47 -3.49
CA PHE A 301 -20.27 -4.16 -4.87
C PHE A 301 -20.95 -2.79 -4.99
N GLU A 302 -21.94 -2.50 -4.14
CA GLU A 302 -22.61 -1.21 -4.07
C GLU A 302 -21.67 -0.09 -3.60
N LEU A 303 -20.85 -0.33 -2.57
CA LEU A 303 -19.84 0.65 -2.13
C LEU A 303 -18.84 0.99 -3.25
N SER A 304 -18.52 0.05 -4.14
CA SER A 304 -17.68 0.31 -5.30
C SER A 304 -18.35 1.25 -6.31
N ALA A 305 -19.67 1.10 -6.52
CA ALA A 305 -20.46 2.02 -7.35
C ALA A 305 -20.51 3.43 -6.74
N VAL A 306 -20.74 3.52 -5.43
CA VAL A 306 -20.77 4.79 -4.68
C VAL A 306 -19.39 5.47 -4.70
N TRP A 307 -18.31 4.71 -4.56
CA TRP A 307 -16.94 5.22 -4.69
C TRP A 307 -16.75 5.92 -6.04
N LEU A 308 -17.16 5.26 -7.13
CA LEU A 308 -17.01 5.79 -8.49
C LEU A 308 -17.88 7.04 -8.71
N ALA A 309 -19.13 7.02 -8.24
CA ALA A 309 -20.01 8.20 -8.33
C ALA A 309 -19.41 9.40 -7.59
N ARG A 310 -18.78 9.18 -6.42
CA ARG A 310 -18.10 10.25 -5.68
C ARG A 310 -16.91 10.82 -6.42
N LEU A 311 -16.09 9.99 -7.07
CA LEU A 311 -15.00 10.47 -7.94
C LEU A 311 -15.56 11.41 -9.02
N HIS A 312 -16.59 10.96 -9.74
CA HIS A 312 -17.21 11.75 -10.81
C HIS A 312 -17.83 13.06 -10.29
N ASN A 313 -18.41 13.04 -9.09
CA ASN A 313 -18.98 14.21 -8.43
C ASN A 313 -17.95 15.29 -8.07
N LEU A 314 -16.65 14.95 -8.01
CA LEU A 314 -15.59 15.94 -7.77
C LEU A 314 -15.35 16.86 -8.98
N LYS A 315 -15.73 16.42 -10.19
CA LYS A 315 -15.50 17.15 -11.45
C LYS A 315 -14.04 17.62 -11.63
N LEU A 316 -13.09 16.78 -11.20
CA LEU A 316 -11.65 17.03 -11.40
C LEU A 316 -11.30 17.02 -12.89
N GLU A 317 -10.23 17.73 -13.25
CA GLU A 317 -9.68 17.73 -14.60
C GLU A 317 -8.51 16.74 -14.70
N ALA A 318 -8.66 15.71 -15.53
CA ALA A 318 -7.62 14.73 -15.86
C ALA A 318 -7.07 14.94 -17.29
N GLY A 319 -6.81 16.20 -17.65
CA GLY A 319 -6.42 16.63 -19.00
C GLY A 319 -7.56 17.26 -19.78
N THR A 320 -7.45 17.33 -21.12
CA THR A 320 -8.49 17.94 -21.95
C THR A 320 -9.35 16.88 -22.65
N ALA A 321 -10.64 17.19 -22.84
CA ALA A 321 -11.55 16.35 -23.61
C ALA A 321 -11.00 16.11 -25.04
N GLN A 322 -10.47 17.14 -25.69
CA GLN A 322 -9.92 17.03 -27.05
C GLN A 322 -8.71 16.08 -27.15
N ALA A 323 -7.82 16.13 -26.15
CA ALA A 323 -6.69 15.20 -26.09
C ALA A 323 -7.16 13.75 -25.87
N THR A 324 -8.20 13.56 -25.05
CA THR A 324 -8.80 12.24 -24.81
C THR A 324 -9.41 11.67 -26.09
N ILE A 325 -10.24 12.45 -26.79
CA ILE A 325 -10.86 12.06 -28.07
C ILE A 325 -9.78 11.62 -29.08
N SER A 326 -8.76 12.44 -29.27
CA SER A 326 -7.69 12.19 -30.26
C SER A 326 -6.88 10.92 -29.94
N LYS A 327 -6.67 10.64 -28.65
CA LYS A 327 -5.94 9.45 -28.19
C LYS A 327 -6.78 8.18 -28.34
N GLU A 328 -8.06 8.26 -27.96
CA GLU A 328 -8.95 7.09 -27.97
C GLU A 328 -9.36 6.67 -29.39
N GLN A 329 -9.46 7.60 -30.35
CA GLN A 329 -9.68 7.26 -31.77
C GLN A 329 -8.58 6.32 -32.31
N LYS A 330 -7.31 6.56 -31.97
CA LYS A 330 -6.18 5.71 -32.38
C LYS A 330 -6.22 4.31 -31.72
N ARG A 331 -6.94 4.17 -30.61
CA ARG A 331 -7.02 2.91 -29.87
C ARG A 331 -7.83 1.86 -30.62
N PHE A 332 -8.87 2.29 -31.35
CA PHE A 332 -9.66 1.40 -32.20
C PHE A 332 -8.86 0.83 -33.37
N GLU A 333 -7.95 1.62 -33.95
CA GLU A 333 -7.01 1.14 -34.97
C GLU A 333 -6.11 0.04 -34.43
N SER A 334 -5.59 0.22 -33.20
CA SER A 334 -4.78 -0.79 -32.51
C SER A 334 -5.57 -2.07 -32.23
N TYR A 335 -6.83 -1.96 -31.79
CA TYR A 335 -7.69 -3.12 -31.61
C TYR A 335 -7.86 -3.89 -32.92
N LEU A 336 -8.32 -3.22 -33.98
CA LEU A 336 -8.54 -3.85 -35.28
C LEU A 336 -7.25 -4.48 -35.83
N LYS A 337 -6.11 -3.81 -35.64
CA LYS A 337 -4.79 -4.31 -36.03
C LYS A 337 -4.50 -5.69 -35.42
N HIS A 338 -4.76 -5.90 -34.13
CA HIS A 338 -4.56 -7.23 -33.51
C HIS A 338 -5.40 -8.33 -34.16
N PHE A 339 -6.65 -8.04 -34.54
CA PHE A 339 -7.50 -9.02 -35.25
C PHE A 339 -6.92 -9.35 -36.63
N ILE A 340 -6.48 -8.34 -37.38
CA ILE A 340 -5.94 -8.51 -38.72
C ILE A 340 -4.62 -9.29 -38.69
N GLU A 341 -3.68 -8.89 -37.82
CA GLU A 341 -2.34 -9.50 -37.73
C GLU A 341 -2.39 -10.96 -37.30
N THR A 342 -3.43 -11.36 -36.55
CA THR A 342 -3.61 -12.75 -36.12
C THR A 342 -4.51 -13.56 -37.06
N GLY A 343 -5.02 -12.97 -38.14
CA GLY A 343 -5.95 -13.65 -39.05
C GLY A 343 -7.26 -14.08 -38.37
N ASN A 344 -7.70 -13.34 -37.37
CA ASN A 344 -8.76 -13.75 -36.46
C ASN A 344 -10.12 -13.94 -37.17
N PRO A 345 -10.90 -14.99 -36.88
CA PRO A 345 -12.17 -15.26 -37.57
C PRO A 345 -13.26 -14.19 -37.34
N TYR A 346 -13.09 -13.32 -36.35
CA TYR A 346 -14.05 -12.28 -36.01
C TYR A 346 -13.75 -10.91 -36.64
N ILE A 347 -12.81 -10.79 -37.59
CA ILE A 347 -12.41 -9.50 -38.21
C ILE A 347 -13.62 -8.68 -38.70
N ASP A 348 -14.53 -9.27 -39.48
CA ASP A 348 -15.66 -8.52 -40.06
C ASP A 348 -16.64 -8.04 -38.98
N LYS A 349 -16.89 -8.89 -37.97
CA LYS A 349 -17.71 -8.55 -36.81
C LYS A 349 -17.06 -7.43 -36.00
N ALA A 350 -15.75 -7.54 -35.73
CA ALA A 350 -14.98 -6.55 -35.00
C ALA A 350 -14.98 -5.20 -35.72
N LYS A 351 -14.77 -5.19 -37.04
CA LYS A 351 -14.85 -3.96 -37.86
C LYS A 351 -16.23 -3.32 -37.77
N SER A 352 -17.30 -4.11 -37.94
CA SER A 352 -18.69 -3.63 -37.81
C SER A 352 -19.02 -3.06 -36.43
N LEU A 353 -18.46 -3.64 -35.36
CA LEU A 353 -18.63 -3.16 -33.99
C LEU A 353 -17.82 -1.89 -33.73
N ILE A 354 -16.55 -1.86 -34.16
CA ILE A 354 -15.67 -0.69 -34.03
C ILE A 354 -16.24 0.52 -34.77
N ASP A 355 -16.68 0.34 -36.02
CA ASP A 355 -17.27 1.43 -36.81
C ASP A 355 -18.54 1.98 -36.15
N PHE A 356 -19.35 1.10 -35.55
CA PHE A 356 -20.54 1.50 -34.79
C PHE A 356 -20.16 2.32 -33.55
N VAL A 357 -19.27 1.81 -32.70
CA VAL A 357 -18.84 2.51 -31.48
C VAL A 357 -18.22 3.85 -31.82
N ARG A 358 -17.34 3.91 -32.81
CA ARG A 358 -16.68 5.15 -33.24
C ARG A 358 -17.71 6.21 -33.60
N ARG A 359 -18.72 5.86 -34.41
CA ARG A 359 -19.76 6.80 -34.83
C ARG A 359 -20.61 7.29 -33.66
N GLU A 360 -21.01 6.41 -32.75
CA GLU A 360 -21.82 6.81 -31.60
C GLU A 360 -21.00 7.62 -30.58
N GLU A 361 -19.71 7.30 -30.37
CA GLU A 361 -18.80 8.12 -29.56
C GLU A 361 -18.58 9.49 -30.19
N GLU A 362 -18.40 9.60 -31.52
CA GLU A 362 -18.25 10.89 -32.20
C GLU A 362 -19.47 11.79 -31.97
N LYS A 363 -20.69 11.26 -32.12
CA LYS A 363 -21.92 12.01 -31.82
C LYS A 363 -21.96 12.47 -30.36
N LEU A 364 -21.69 11.56 -29.43
CA LEU A 364 -21.70 11.84 -27.99
C LEU A 364 -20.66 12.91 -27.64
N PHE A 365 -19.47 12.82 -28.23
CA PHE A 365 -18.38 13.76 -27.99
C PHE A 365 -18.64 15.11 -28.64
N GLU A 366 -19.49 15.22 -29.65
CA GLU A 366 -19.92 16.50 -30.20
C GLU A 366 -21.01 17.17 -29.35
N SER A 367 -21.98 16.39 -28.86
CA SER A 367 -23.13 16.90 -28.11
C SER A 367 -22.84 17.20 -26.63
N GLU A 368 -21.95 16.46 -25.99
CA GLU A 368 -21.82 16.42 -24.52
C GLU A 368 -20.43 16.81 -23.97
N LYS A 369 -19.59 17.56 -24.71
CA LYS A 369 -18.23 17.94 -24.22
C LYS A 369 -18.18 18.57 -22.83
N LYS A 370 -19.27 19.22 -22.40
CA LYS A 370 -19.39 19.89 -21.10
C LYS A 370 -19.75 18.93 -19.93
N SER A 371 -20.15 17.69 -20.20
CA SER A 371 -20.49 16.69 -19.17
C SER A 371 -19.33 15.76 -18.80
N PHE A 372 -18.16 15.95 -19.43
CA PHE A 372 -17.00 15.09 -19.19
C PHE A 372 -16.44 15.33 -17.79
N VAL A 373 -16.08 14.24 -17.13
CA VAL A 373 -15.45 14.28 -15.81
C VAL A 373 -14.14 13.48 -15.84
N CYS A 374 -13.34 13.64 -14.80
CA CYS A 374 -12.24 12.72 -14.53
C CYS A 374 -12.77 11.30 -14.37
N SER A 375 -12.46 10.46 -15.36
CA SER A 375 -12.67 9.03 -15.35
C SER A 375 -11.41 8.33 -14.83
N HIS A 376 -11.59 7.22 -14.11
CA HIS A 376 -10.50 6.33 -13.69
C HIS A 376 -9.85 5.64 -14.91
N GLY A 377 -10.63 5.28 -15.93
CA GLY A 377 -10.11 4.73 -17.19
C GLY A 377 -9.78 3.23 -17.17
N ASP A 378 -9.74 2.61 -15.99
CA ASP A 378 -9.48 1.18 -15.78
C ASP A 378 -10.17 0.67 -14.49
N PHE A 379 -11.41 1.12 -14.26
CA PHE A 379 -12.14 0.81 -13.06
C PHE A 379 -12.73 -0.61 -13.11
N HIS A 380 -12.07 -1.57 -12.45
CA HIS A 380 -12.49 -2.98 -12.45
C HIS A 380 -12.23 -3.67 -11.09
N PRO A 381 -12.85 -4.83 -10.80
CA PRO A 381 -12.76 -5.48 -9.48
C PRO A 381 -11.36 -5.74 -8.92
N LYS A 382 -10.34 -5.90 -9.77
CA LYS A 382 -8.95 -6.10 -9.32
C LYS A 382 -8.22 -4.82 -8.87
N ASN A 383 -8.73 -3.64 -9.25
CA ASN A 383 -8.17 -2.32 -8.89
C ASN A 383 -8.92 -1.70 -7.69
N ILE A 384 -9.85 -2.45 -7.09
CA ILE A 384 -10.65 -2.03 -5.96
C ILE A 384 -10.24 -2.91 -4.78
N ILE A 385 -9.69 -2.33 -3.73
CA ILE A 385 -9.30 -3.01 -2.51
C ILE A 385 -10.41 -2.84 -1.47
N VAL A 386 -10.89 -3.96 -0.94
CA VAL A 386 -11.83 -3.99 0.19
C VAL A 386 -11.06 -4.36 1.45
N GLY A 387 -11.08 -3.46 2.42
CA GLY A 387 -10.34 -3.56 3.68
C GLY A 387 -11.19 -3.28 4.91
N GLN A 388 -10.59 -3.45 6.08
CA GLN A 388 -11.18 -3.11 7.38
C GLN A 388 -10.11 -2.41 8.23
N ASP A 389 -10.47 -1.34 8.94
CA ASP A 389 -9.53 -0.69 9.85
C ASP A 389 -9.21 -1.60 11.05
N LYS A 390 -10.24 -2.25 11.59
CA LYS A 390 -10.11 -3.25 12.65
C LYS A 390 -10.30 -4.63 12.08
N ALA A 391 -9.34 -5.52 12.35
CA ALA A 391 -9.41 -6.91 11.90
C ALA A 391 -10.73 -7.54 12.35
N HIS A 392 -11.44 -8.18 11.42
CA HIS A 392 -12.69 -8.90 11.67
C HIS A 392 -13.89 -8.03 12.09
N ASP A 393 -13.78 -6.70 12.04
CA ASP A 393 -14.89 -5.78 12.32
C ASP A 393 -15.52 -5.27 11.00
N PRO A 394 -16.69 -5.79 10.60
CA PRO A 394 -17.34 -5.41 9.34
C PRO A 394 -17.87 -3.97 9.33
N GLU A 395 -17.99 -3.31 10.49
CA GLU A 395 -18.42 -1.90 10.58
C GLU A 395 -17.30 -0.94 10.21
N THR A 396 -16.05 -1.39 10.23
CA THR A 396 -14.87 -0.60 9.86
C THR A 396 -14.43 -0.82 8.41
N VAL A 397 -15.33 -1.31 7.56
CA VAL A 397 -15.02 -1.59 6.15
C VAL A 397 -14.72 -0.30 5.38
N PHE A 398 -13.73 -0.39 4.49
CA PHE A 398 -13.46 0.64 3.49
C PHE A 398 -13.24 0.03 2.10
N VAL A 399 -13.43 0.86 1.08
CA VAL A 399 -13.13 0.60 -0.32
C VAL A 399 -12.08 1.60 -0.78
N SER A 400 -10.92 1.10 -1.17
CA SER A 400 -9.80 1.91 -1.68
C SER A 400 -9.52 1.55 -3.13
N VAL A 401 -9.36 2.54 -3.99
CA VAL A 401 -9.16 2.32 -5.43
C VAL A 401 -7.77 2.77 -5.83
N ILE A 402 -7.13 1.96 -6.69
CA ILE A 402 -5.72 2.09 -7.06
C ILE A 402 -5.57 2.11 -8.59
N ASP A 403 -4.37 2.49 -9.06
CA ASP A 403 -3.99 2.53 -10.47
C ASP A 403 -4.76 3.54 -11.35
N PHE A 404 -4.54 4.82 -11.07
CA PHE A 404 -5.04 5.93 -11.88
C PHE A 404 -4.23 6.17 -13.17
N GLY A 405 -3.40 5.22 -13.61
CA GLY A 405 -2.52 5.37 -14.77
C GLY A 405 -3.25 5.47 -16.11
N SER A 406 -4.53 5.11 -16.14
CA SER A 406 -5.41 5.18 -17.31
C SER A 406 -6.40 6.34 -17.27
N SER A 407 -6.33 7.23 -16.28
CA SER A 407 -7.31 8.30 -16.09
C SER A 407 -7.36 9.28 -17.26
N MET A 408 -8.55 9.77 -17.58
CA MET A 408 -8.81 10.68 -18.71
C MET A 408 -10.16 11.41 -18.56
N MET A 409 -10.49 12.32 -19.48
CA MET A 409 -11.77 13.03 -19.47
C MET A 409 -12.79 12.34 -20.37
N LEU A 410 -13.82 11.73 -19.78
CA LEU A 410 -14.90 11.03 -20.49
C LEU A 410 -16.26 11.22 -19.79
N PRO A 411 -17.38 10.90 -20.47
CA PRO A 411 -18.68 10.80 -19.81
C PRO A 411 -18.66 9.79 -18.66
N THR A 412 -19.41 10.07 -17.60
CA THR A 412 -19.49 9.22 -16.40
C THR A 412 -19.89 7.77 -16.69
N ALA A 413 -20.69 7.57 -17.75
CA ALA A 413 -21.12 6.25 -18.21
C ALA A 413 -19.96 5.35 -18.65
N PHE A 414 -18.80 5.93 -18.97
CA PHE A 414 -17.61 5.19 -19.40
C PHE A 414 -17.15 4.20 -18.34
N ASP A 415 -16.80 4.66 -17.13
CA ASP A 415 -16.27 3.78 -16.08
C ASP A 415 -17.32 2.78 -15.60
N VAL A 416 -18.60 3.17 -15.59
CA VAL A 416 -19.71 2.27 -15.24
C VAL A 416 -19.82 1.15 -16.28
N GLY A 417 -19.83 1.48 -17.57
CA GLY A 417 -19.88 0.46 -18.63
C GLY A 417 -18.63 -0.42 -18.66
N TYR A 418 -17.46 0.18 -18.43
CA TYR A 418 -16.19 -0.55 -18.34
C TYR A 418 -16.19 -1.54 -17.18
N PHE A 419 -16.60 -1.10 -15.99
CA PHE A 419 -16.70 -1.95 -14.81
C PHE A 419 -17.64 -3.12 -15.04
N LEU A 420 -18.85 -2.88 -15.55
CA LEU A 420 -19.85 -3.94 -15.77
C LEU A 420 -19.35 -4.99 -16.79
N SER A 421 -18.70 -4.55 -17.87
CA SER A 421 -18.11 -5.45 -18.86
C SER A 421 -16.96 -6.28 -18.25
N GLN A 422 -16.03 -5.64 -17.55
CA GLN A 422 -14.92 -6.31 -16.88
C GLN A 422 -15.40 -7.26 -15.78
N PHE A 423 -16.39 -6.86 -14.98
CA PHE A 423 -17.00 -7.68 -13.93
C PHE A 423 -17.58 -8.97 -14.51
N CYS A 424 -18.44 -8.84 -15.53
CA CYS A 424 -19.02 -9.99 -16.22
C CYS A 424 -17.96 -10.91 -16.82
N ASN A 425 -16.89 -10.36 -17.39
CA ASN A 425 -15.81 -11.14 -17.99
C ASN A 425 -14.94 -11.86 -16.93
N GLN A 426 -14.58 -11.16 -15.86
CA GLN A 426 -13.71 -11.71 -14.80
C GLN A 426 -14.41 -12.81 -13.98
N PHE A 427 -15.73 -12.72 -13.81
CA PHE A 427 -16.52 -13.68 -13.05
C PHE A 427 -17.31 -14.66 -13.91
N ASP A 428 -16.99 -14.79 -15.20
CA ASP A 428 -17.72 -15.67 -16.11
C ASP A 428 -17.74 -17.14 -15.64
N ALA A 429 -16.63 -17.61 -15.07
CA ALA A 429 -16.53 -18.95 -14.48
C ALA A 429 -17.42 -19.15 -13.22
N HIS A 430 -18.12 -18.11 -12.77
CA HIS A 430 -18.96 -18.11 -11.58
C HIS A 430 -20.37 -17.51 -11.84
N PRO A 431 -21.24 -18.21 -12.60
CA PRO A 431 -22.57 -17.70 -12.97
C PRO A 431 -23.46 -17.31 -11.78
N GLU A 432 -23.34 -18.01 -10.65
CA GLU A 432 -24.10 -17.69 -9.44
C GLU A 432 -23.71 -16.32 -8.85
N LEU A 433 -22.44 -15.89 -8.97
CA LEU A 433 -22.03 -14.54 -8.56
C LEU A 433 -22.67 -13.48 -9.45
N LEU A 434 -22.74 -13.71 -10.76
CA LEU A 434 -23.36 -12.78 -11.70
C LEU A 434 -24.88 -12.65 -11.47
N LYS A 435 -25.54 -13.69 -10.95
CA LYS A 435 -26.95 -13.60 -10.51
C LYS A 435 -27.10 -12.78 -9.23
N ASN A 436 -26.20 -12.98 -8.27
CA ASN A 436 -26.23 -12.28 -6.98
C ASN A 436 -25.86 -10.79 -7.10
N TYR A 437 -25.02 -10.44 -8.07
CA TYR A 437 -24.51 -9.08 -8.30
C TYR A 437 -24.80 -8.66 -9.74
N ASN A 438 -26.06 -8.32 -10.00
CA ASN A 438 -26.48 -7.94 -11.35
C ASN A 438 -26.19 -6.47 -11.66
N GLU A 439 -26.19 -6.13 -12.94
CA GLU A 439 -25.85 -4.79 -13.42
C GLU A 439 -26.76 -3.69 -12.87
N LYS A 440 -28.05 -4.01 -12.68
CA LYS A 440 -29.03 -3.05 -12.17
C LYS A 440 -28.66 -2.58 -10.76
N MET A 441 -28.22 -3.48 -9.89
CA MET A 441 -27.81 -3.14 -8.53
C MET A 441 -26.65 -2.13 -8.52
N PHE A 442 -25.65 -2.33 -9.38
CA PHE A 442 -24.52 -1.40 -9.49
C PHE A 442 -24.96 -0.03 -10.01
N VAL A 443 -25.74 -0.02 -11.09
CA VAL A 443 -26.22 1.20 -11.73
C VAL A 443 -27.15 1.99 -10.81
N ASP A 444 -28.07 1.32 -10.10
CA ASP A 444 -28.95 1.96 -9.12
C ASP A 444 -28.13 2.61 -7.99
N ALA A 445 -27.15 1.88 -7.44
CA ALA A 445 -26.27 2.39 -6.38
C ALA A 445 -25.44 3.59 -6.86
N TYR A 446 -24.93 3.54 -8.09
CA TYR A 446 -24.23 4.64 -8.72
C TYR A 446 -25.14 5.88 -8.89
N ILE A 447 -26.32 5.70 -9.51
CA ILE A 447 -27.26 6.80 -9.79
C ILE A 447 -27.74 7.46 -8.49
N LYS A 448 -27.96 6.67 -7.44
CA LYS A 448 -28.38 7.19 -6.13
C LYS A 448 -27.39 8.17 -5.52
N GLU A 449 -26.09 7.98 -5.76
CA GLU A 449 -25.02 8.86 -5.24
C GLU A 449 -24.61 9.96 -6.23
N ALA A 450 -24.75 9.71 -7.53
CA ALA A 450 -24.37 10.66 -8.56
C ALA A 450 -25.24 11.93 -8.50
N LYS A 451 -24.61 13.11 -8.48
CA LYS A 451 -25.32 14.40 -8.44
C LYS A 451 -26.00 14.71 -9.77
N GLU A 452 -25.39 14.27 -10.87
CA GLU A 452 -25.87 14.51 -12.24
C GLU A 452 -25.73 13.21 -13.04
N THR A 453 -26.85 12.76 -13.62
CA THR A 453 -26.89 11.70 -14.63
C THR A 453 -27.71 12.23 -15.81
N GLY A 454 -27.17 12.13 -17.03
CA GLY A 454 -27.85 12.60 -18.23
C GLY A 454 -29.05 11.73 -18.59
N GLY A 455 -30.01 12.26 -19.35
CA GLY A 455 -31.23 11.53 -19.77
C GLY A 455 -30.96 10.25 -20.57
N GLU A 456 -29.80 10.14 -21.22
CA GLU A 456 -29.37 8.96 -21.99
C GLU A 456 -28.35 8.08 -21.26
N PHE A 457 -28.13 8.29 -19.96
CA PHE A 457 -27.06 7.62 -19.19
C PHE A 457 -27.05 6.10 -19.37
N ILE A 458 -28.21 5.44 -19.31
CA ILE A 458 -28.31 3.98 -19.48
C ILE A 458 -27.90 3.52 -20.89
N ALA A 459 -28.27 4.28 -21.93
CA ALA A 459 -27.85 3.99 -23.30
C ALA A 459 -26.34 4.18 -23.46
N GLN A 460 -25.78 5.25 -22.88
CA GLN A 460 -24.33 5.48 -22.86
C GLN A 460 -23.59 4.35 -22.13
N VAL A 461 -24.12 3.85 -20.99
CA VAL A 461 -23.53 2.71 -20.28
C VAL A 461 -23.46 1.47 -21.19
N LYS A 462 -24.52 1.17 -21.95
CA LYS A 462 -24.52 0.06 -22.92
C LYS A 462 -23.48 0.25 -24.03
N LEU A 463 -23.35 1.46 -24.56
CA LEU A 463 -22.32 1.81 -25.54
C LEU A 463 -20.91 1.55 -24.99
N PHE A 464 -20.64 2.02 -23.77
CA PHE A 464 -19.33 1.84 -23.15
C PHE A 464 -19.05 0.40 -22.69
N LYS A 465 -20.07 -0.41 -22.39
CA LYS A 465 -19.91 -1.87 -22.25
C LYS A 465 -19.43 -2.51 -23.54
N LEU A 466 -20.02 -2.15 -24.69
CA LEU A 466 -19.60 -2.66 -25.99
C LEU A 466 -18.14 -2.26 -26.28
N ARG A 467 -17.79 -1.00 -25.99
CA ARG A 467 -16.42 -0.51 -26.12
C ARG A 467 -15.44 -1.30 -25.24
N ALA A 468 -15.79 -1.55 -23.98
CA ALA A 468 -14.98 -2.35 -23.06
C ALA A 468 -14.81 -3.80 -23.54
N ASN A 469 -15.87 -4.40 -24.09
CA ASN A 469 -15.81 -5.71 -24.71
C ASN A 469 -14.78 -5.78 -25.86
N LEU A 470 -14.66 -4.73 -26.69
CA LEU A 470 -13.63 -4.66 -27.74
C LEU A 470 -12.21 -4.60 -27.15
N SER A 471 -12.04 -3.89 -26.03
CA SER A 471 -10.77 -3.87 -25.30
C SER A 471 -10.40 -5.26 -24.74
N ILE A 472 -11.37 -5.95 -24.13
CA ILE A 472 -11.21 -7.33 -23.64
C ILE A 472 -10.87 -8.27 -24.79
N ALA A 473 -11.56 -8.18 -25.92
CA ALA A 473 -11.30 -8.98 -27.11
C ALA A 473 -9.86 -8.77 -27.63
N SER A 474 -9.43 -7.50 -27.72
CA SER A 474 -8.05 -7.17 -28.09
C SER A 474 -7.03 -7.75 -27.11
N PHE A 475 -7.31 -7.75 -25.81
CA PHE A 475 -6.44 -8.37 -24.80
C PHE A 475 -6.41 -9.89 -24.93
N LEU A 476 -7.56 -10.54 -25.18
CA LEU A 476 -7.61 -11.99 -25.41
C LEU A 476 -6.74 -12.39 -26.60
N ILE A 477 -6.74 -11.61 -27.68
CA ILE A 477 -5.85 -11.83 -28.82
C ILE A 477 -4.37 -11.74 -28.41
N SER A 478 -3.98 -10.69 -27.67
CA SER A 478 -2.56 -10.50 -27.29
C SER A 478 -2.02 -11.58 -26.36
N VAL A 479 -2.88 -12.27 -25.61
CA VAL A 479 -2.50 -13.41 -24.75
C VAL A 479 -2.74 -14.79 -25.41
N GLY A 480 -2.97 -14.83 -26.73
CA GLY A 480 -3.15 -16.09 -27.47
C GLY A 480 -4.51 -16.78 -27.25
N LYS A 481 -5.50 -16.06 -26.70
CA LYS A 481 -6.88 -16.53 -26.48
C LYS A 481 -7.89 -15.94 -27.47
N GLY A 482 -7.41 -15.41 -28.60
CA GLY A 482 -8.23 -14.75 -29.62
C GLY A 482 -9.27 -15.63 -30.32
N GLU A 483 -9.23 -16.95 -30.15
CA GLU A 483 -10.23 -17.90 -30.68
C GLU A 483 -10.88 -18.74 -29.58
N SER A 484 -10.73 -18.31 -28.32
CA SER A 484 -11.31 -19.01 -27.18
C SER A 484 -12.84 -18.85 -27.11
N LYS A 485 -13.49 -19.69 -26.30
CA LYS A 485 -14.93 -19.51 -25.96
C LYS A 485 -15.21 -18.15 -25.33
N ASP A 486 -14.25 -17.59 -24.59
CA ASP A 486 -14.36 -16.25 -24.02
C ASP A 486 -14.46 -15.18 -25.13
N MET A 487 -13.68 -15.34 -26.20
CA MET A 487 -13.76 -14.47 -27.37
C MET A 487 -15.12 -14.59 -28.07
N GLU A 488 -15.58 -15.82 -28.33
CA GLU A 488 -16.87 -16.04 -28.99
C GLU A 488 -18.00 -15.34 -28.23
N ARG A 489 -18.02 -15.52 -26.90
CA ARG A 489 -18.99 -14.90 -26.00
C ARG A 489 -18.89 -13.38 -26.02
N ILE A 490 -17.68 -12.81 -25.91
CA ILE A 490 -17.53 -11.34 -25.85
C ILE A 490 -17.98 -10.67 -27.15
N ILE A 491 -17.73 -11.31 -28.30
CA ILE A 491 -18.19 -10.83 -29.60
C ILE A 491 -19.72 -10.95 -29.71
N GLN A 492 -20.30 -12.08 -29.30
CA GLN A 492 -21.75 -12.29 -29.34
C GLN A 492 -22.49 -11.28 -28.46
N LYS A 493 -22.05 -11.08 -27.21
CA LYS A 493 -22.58 -10.04 -26.31
C LYS A 493 -22.47 -8.64 -26.90
N SER A 494 -21.37 -8.34 -27.61
CA SER A 494 -21.19 -7.04 -28.27
C SER A 494 -22.17 -6.83 -29.42
N ILE A 495 -22.50 -7.88 -30.17
CA ILE A 495 -23.51 -7.83 -31.24
C ILE A 495 -24.90 -7.60 -30.66
N GLU A 496 -25.23 -8.24 -29.53
CA GLU A 496 -26.50 -8.03 -28.82
C GLU A 496 -26.62 -6.59 -28.30
N LEU A 497 -25.59 -6.07 -27.64
CA LEU A 497 -25.56 -4.67 -27.20
C LEU A 497 -25.72 -3.69 -28.37
N LYS A 498 -25.06 -3.96 -29.52
CA LYS A 498 -25.24 -3.16 -30.73
C LYS A 498 -26.68 -3.16 -31.21
N LYS A 499 -27.39 -4.29 -31.16
CA LYS A 499 -28.81 -4.39 -31.55
C LYS A 499 -29.73 -3.61 -30.60
N GLU A 500 -29.42 -3.58 -29.30
CA GLU A 500 -30.20 -2.83 -28.32
C GLU A 500 -30.03 -1.30 -28.42
N LEU A 501 -28.98 -0.85 -29.11
CA LEU A 501 -28.64 0.56 -29.31
C LEU A 501 -29.07 1.10 -30.68
N LEU A 502 -29.54 0.22 -31.58
CA LEU A 502 -30.16 0.57 -32.86
C LEU A 502 -31.68 0.69 -32.68
#